data_AF-A0A496VHC5-F1
#
_entry.id   AF-A0A496VHC5-F1
#
_cell.length_a   1.000
_cell.length_b   1.000
_cell.length_c   1.000
_cell.angle_alpha   90.00
_cell.angle_beta   90.00
_cell.angle_gamma   90.00
#
_symmetry.space_group_name_H-M   'P 1'
#
loop_
_entity.id
_entity.type
_entity.pdbx_description
1 polymer ?
#
loop_
_entity_poly.entity_id
_entity_poly.type
_entity_poly.pdbx_seq_one_letter_code
_entity_poly.pdbx_strand_id
1 'polypeptide(L)'
;MALKEQNALWQLFSGKADGFKYGDAHYEWQAPEDKSLIYQLYQKYLSEGIKMSYTYEDFHRDYTMPFIESLPTELKLKGISPEERLKGLPPSEVFKQFSPSEIEAYLLKLKKENQSK
;
A
#
# COMPACT_ATOMS: atom_id res chain seq x y z
N MET A 1 20.51 12.27 -29.26
CA MET A 1 19.51 11.42 -29.94
C MET A 1 18.51 12.33 -30.61
N ALA A 2 18.15 12.08 -31.87
CA ALA A 2 17.16 12.89 -32.59
C ALA A 2 15.75 12.73 -31.96
N LEU A 3 15.01 13.82 -31.86
CA LEU A 3 13.62 13.87 -31.40
C LEU A 3 12.72 13.18 -32.45
N LYS A 4 12.59 11.86 -32.32
CA LYS A 4 11.63 11.04 -33.06
C LYS A 4 10.65 10.46 -32.06
N GLU A 5 9.36 10.40 -32.39
CA GLU A 5 8.30 9.88 -31.52
C GLU A 5 8.61 8.47 -31.01
N GLN A 6 9.22 7.63 -31.84
CA GLN A 6 9.67 6.26 -31.49
C GLN A 6 10.68 6.21 -30.34
N ASN A 7 11.34 7.34 -30.03
CA ASN A 7 12.31 7.44 -28.93
C ASN A 7 11.72 8.11 -27.69
N ALA A 8 10.42 8.44 -27.65
CA ALA A 8 9.80 9.14 -26.53
C ALA A 8 9.99 8.39 -25.20
N LEU A 9 9.91 7.05 -25.21
CA LEU A 9 10.20 6.22 -24.05
C LEU A 9 11.63 6.42 -23.51
N TRP A 10 12.64 6.49 -24.39
CA TRP A 10 14.02 6.73 -23.97
C TRP A 10 14.21 8.12 -23.36
N GLN A 11 13.41 9.09 -23.80
CA GLN A 11 13.47 10.45 -23.30
C GLN A 11 12.93 10.57 -21.86
N LEU A 12 11.99 9.71 -21.44
CA LEU A 12 11.56 9.61 -20.03
C LEU A 12 12.71 9.26 -19.06
N PHE A 13 13.73 8.56 -19.55
CA PHE A 13 14.91 8.18 -18.75
C PHE A 13 16.15 9.01 -19.09
N SER A 14 15.98 10.13 -19.80
CA SER A 14 17.08 11.02 -20.13
C SER A 14 17.63 11.69 -18.87
N GLY A 15 18.96 11.74 -18.75
CA GLY A 15 19.64 12.55 -17.72
C GLY A 15 19.50 14.08 -17.93
N LYS A 16 18.73 14.53 -18.94
CA LYS A 16 18.46 15.95 -19.23
C LYS A 16 16.97 16.24 -19.08
N ALA A 17 16.65 17.30 -18.34
CA ALA A 17 15.27 17.70 -18.03
C ALA A 17 14.38 17.92 -19.28
N ASP A 18 14.94 18.46 -20.37
CA ASP A 18 14.19 18.66 -21.61
C ASP A 18 13.84 17.33 -22.30
N GLY A 19 14.67 16.30 -22.12
CA GLY A 19 14.36 14.95 -22.56
C GLY A 19 13.17 14.40 -21.79
N PHE A 20 13.21 14.46 -20.46
CA PHE A 20 12.09 14.00 -19.64
C PHE A 20 10.76 14.66 -20.05
N LYS A 21 10.73 16.00 -20.17
CA LYS A 21 9.54 16.75 -20.60
C LYS A 21 9.02 16.31 -21.97
N TYR A 22 9.93 16.07 -22.91
CA TYR A 22 9.55 15.60 -24.23
C TYR A 22 8.97 14.18 -24.18
N GLY A 23 9.60 13.28 -23.42
CA GLY A 23 9.12 11.92 -23.20
C GLY A 23 7.73 11.90 -22.58
N ASP A 24 7.51 12.65 -21.51
CA ASP A 24 6.23 12.76 -20.80
C ASP A 24 5.09 13.25 -21.71
N ALA A 25 5.37 14.23 -22.57
CA ALA A 25 4.36 14.80 -23.46
C ALA A 25 4.03 13.93 -24.70
N HIS A 26 4.93 13.05 -25.14
CA HIS A 26 4.81 12.34 -26.43
C HIS A 26 4.75 10.81 -26.27
N TYR A 27 4.96 10.28 -25.07
CA TYR A 27 4.92 8.85 -24.82
C TYR A 27 3.52 8.40 -24.39
N GLU A 28 2.88 7.57 -25.20
CA GLU A 28 1.58 6.99 -24.88
C GLU A 28 1.75 5.68 -24.09
N TRP A 29 1.39 5.68 -22.80
CA TRP A 29 1.50 4.54 -21.87
C TRP A 29 0.64 3.30 -22.22
N GLN A 30 -0.01 3.27 -23.38
CA GLN A 30 -1.06 2.31 -23.71
C GLN A 30 -0.57 1.06 -24.46
N ALA A 31 0.70 0.97 -24.87
CA ALA A 31 1.20 -0.20 -25.61
C ALA A 31 1.68 -1.33 -24.66
N PRO A 32 1.16 -2.57 -24.79
CA PRO A 32 1.62 -3.73 -24.01
C PRO A 32 3.11 -4.04 -24.20
N GLU A 33 3.63 -3.75 -25.39
CA GLU A 33 5.03 -3.96 -25.79
C GLU A 33 6.00 -3.17 -24.89
N ASP A 34 5.60 -1.96 -24.49
CA ASP A 34 6.44 -1.09 -23.69
C ASP A 34 6.57 -1.52 -22.23
N LYS A 35 5.54 -2.17 -21.67
CA LYS A 35 5.64 -2.76 -20.32
C LYS A 35 6.71 -3.84 -20.27
N SER A 36 6.83 -4.63 -21.34
CA SER A 36 7.87 -5.65 -21.46
C SER A 36 9.27 -5.03 -21.53
N LEU A 37 9.41 -3.91 -22.24
CA LEU A 37 10.67 -3.18 -22.38
C LEU A 37 11.08 -2.52 -21.05
N ILE A 38 10.17 -1.84 -20.36
CA ILE A 38 10.41 -1.27 -19.04
C ILE A 38 10.83 -2.35 -18.04
N TYR A 39 10.15 -3.50 -18.05
CA TYR A 39 10.51 -4.62 -17.20
C TYR A 39 11.92 -5.15 -17.50
N GLN A 40 12.28 -5.31 -18.78
CA GLN A 40 13.62 -5.75 -19.17
C GLN A 40 14.72 -4.76 -18.75
N LEU A 41 14.47 -3.45 -18.89
CA LEU A 41 15.39 -2.40 -18.44
C LEU A 41 15.59 -2.47 -16.92
N TYR A 42 14.50 -2.64 -16.16
CA TYR A 42 14.57 -2.81 -14.71
C TYR A 42 15.42 -4.03 -14.30
N GLN A 43 15.26 -5.18 -14.97
CA GLN A 43 16.08 -6.37 -14.70
C GLN A 43 17.56 -6.13 -14.97
N LYS A 44 17.91 -5.37 -16.01
CA LYS A 44 19.31 -4.99 -16.28
C LYS A 44 19.88 -4.11 -15.18
N TYR A 45 19.14 -3.10 -14.73
CA TYR A 45 19.56 -2.26 -13.60
C TYR A 45 19.85 -3.08 -12.34
N LEU A 46 19.01 -4.07 -12.01
CA LEU A 46 19.25 -4.99 -10.89
C LEU A 46 20.53 -5.81 -11.10
N SER A 47 20.79 -6.28 -12.33
CA SER A 47 21.98 -7.09 -12.65
C SER A 47 23.29 -6.29 -12.59
N GLU A 48 23.24 -4.98 -12.83
CA GLU A 48 24.40 -4.09 -12.78
C GLU A 48 24.75 -3.66 -11.34
N GLY A 49 24.00 -4.10 -10.33
CA GLY A 49 24.27 -3.82 -8.91
C GLY A 49 24.06 -2.36 -8.53
N ILE A 50 23.40 -1.57 -9.39
CA ILE A 50 23.11 -0.16 -9.14
C ILE A 50 21.99 -0.08 -8.10
N LYS A 51 22.33 0.40 -6.90
CA LYS A 51 21.34 0.66 -5.85
C LYS A 51 20.46 1.84 -6.27
N MET A 52 19.18 1.56 -6.53
CA MET A 52 18.18 2.59 -6.82
C MET A 52 18.08 3.57 -5.64
N SER A 53 18.06 4.88 -5.93
CA SER A 53 17.92 5.93 -4.93
C SER A 53 16.48 6.05 -4.39
N TYR A 54 15.51 5.47 -5.08
CA TYR A 54 14.10 5.41 -4.69
C TYR A 54 13.57 4.01 -5.05
N THR A 55 13.18 3.23 -4.04
CA THR A 55 12.75 1.84 -4.24
C THR A 55 11.23 1.74 -4.35
N TYR A 56 10.75 0.56 -4.77
CA TYR A 56 9.33 0.25 -4.76
C TYR A 56 8.75 0.34 -3.33
N GLU A 57 9.54 -0.04 -2.32
CA GLU A 57 9.18 0.10 -0.90
C GLU A 57 9.11 1.57 -0.46
N ASP A 58 10.00 2.43 -0.97
CA ASP A 58 9.94 3.88 -0.73
C ASP A 58 8.66 4.48 -1.34
N PHE A 59 8.33 4.11 -2.58
CA PHE A 59 7.07 4.48 -3.22
C PHE A 59 5.86 3.99 -2.43
N HIS A 60 5.85 2.72 -2.02
CA HIS A 60 4.78 2.16 -1.20
C HIS A 60 4.64 2.94 0.09
N ARG A 61 5.72 3.22 0.82
CA ARG A 61 5.66 3.99 2.07
C ARG A 61 5.05 5.37 1.87
N ASP A 62 5.49 6.08 0.84
CA ASP A 62 5.09 7.47 0.61
C ASP A 62 3.67 7.58 0.02
N TYR A 63 3.22 6.56 -0.73
CA TYR A 63 1.91 6.56 -1.40
C TYR A 63 0.81 5.82 -0.63
N THR A 64 1.13 4.76 0.11
CA THR A 64 0.10 3.96 0.81
C THR A 64 -0.40 4.60 2.10
N MET A 65 0.43 5.35 2.82
CA MET A 65 0.03 5.99 4.08
C MET A 65 -1.13 7.00 3.89
N PRO A 66 -1.05 7.97 2.96
CA PRO A 66 -2.17 8.89 2.71
C PRO A 66 -3.43 8.17 2.20
N PHE A 67 -3.24 7.11 1.41
CA PHE A 67 -4.36 6.31 0.89
C PHE A 67 -5.09 5.57 2.01
N ILE A 68 -4.38 4.93 2.94
CA ILE A 68 -4.96 4.24 4.09
C ILE A 68 -5.72 5.22 4.98
N GLU A 69 -5.23 6.45 5.15
CA GLU A 69 -5.96 7.49 5.90
C GLU A 69 -7.28 7.88 5.24
N SER A 70 -7.31 7.97 3.91
CA SER A 70 -8.50 8.33 3.12
C SER A 70 -9.60 7.26 3.07
N LEU A 71 -9.29 5.99 3.39
CA LEU A 71 -10.28 4.92 3.34
C LEU A 71 -11.34 5.08 4.44
N PRO A 72 -12.61 4.70 4.19
CA PRO A 72 -13.60 4.48 5.24
C PRO A 72 -13.12 3.46 6.28
N THR A 73 -13.45 3.67 7.55
CA THR A 73 -13.04 2.80 8.67
C THR A 73 -13.44 1.34 8.45
N GLU A 74 -14.60 1.09 7.85
CA GLU A 74 -15.10 -0.25 7.54
C GLU A 74 -14.17 -1.00 6.58
N LEU A 75 -13.60 -0.29 5.59
CA LEU A 75 -12.66 -0.87 4.64
C LEU A 75 -11.29 -1.10 5.27
N LYS A 76 -10.83 -0.21 6.17
CA LYS A 76 -9.58 -0.40 6.92
C LYS A 76 -9.61 -1.66 7.78
N LEU A 77 -10.77 -1.95 8.37
CA LEU A 77 -10.96 -3.08 9.27
C LEU A 77 -11.40 -4.37 8.55
N LYS A 78 -11.70 -4.30 7.26
CA LYS A 78 -12.17 -5.46 6.48
C LYS A 78 -11.10 -6.53 6.41
N GLY A 79 -11.46 -7.75 6.81
CA GLY A 79 -10.53 -8.89 6.84
C GLY A 79 -9.67 -9.02 8.10
N ILE A 80 -9.71 -8.04 9.01
CA ILE A 80 -9.05 -8.15 10.33
C ILE A 80 -10.02 -8.78 11.33
N SER A 81 -9.61 -9.85 12.00
CA SER A 81 -10.42 -10.51 13.03
C SER A 81 -10.64 -9.62 14.26
N PRO A 82 -11.72 -9.80 15.05
CA PRO A 82 -11.93 -9.01 16.27
C PRO A 82 -10.76 -9.06 17.26
N GLU A 83 -10.08 -10.21 17.37
CA GLU A 83 -8.92 -10.38 18.25
C GLU A 83 -7.72 -9.53 17.79
N GLU A 84 -7.43 -9.54 16.49
CA GLU A 84 -6.35 -8.73 15.91
C GLU A 84 -6.63 -7.23 16.01
N ARG A 85 -7.89 -6.81 15.90
CA ARG A 85 -8.28 -5.40 16.07
C ARG A 85 -8.03 -4.89 17.49
N LEU A 86 -8.16 -5.77 18.48
CA LEU A 86 -7.95 -5.42 19.89
C LEU A 86 -6.51 -5.68 20.36
N LYS A 87 -5.65 -6.24 19.50
CA LYS A 87 -4.26 -6.57 19.83
C LYS A 87 -3.47 -5.30 20.16
N GLY A 88 -2.86 -5.28 21.34
CA GLY A 88 -2.08 -4.14 21.82
C GLY A 88 -2.91 -3.09 22.59
N LEU A 89 -4.24 -3.22 22.65
CA LEU A 89 -5.06 -2.43 23.57
C LEU A 89 -5.11 -3.11 24.95
N PRO A 90 -4.92 -2.36 26.04
CA PRO A 90 -5.14 -2.91 27.38
C PRO A 90 -6.64 -3.20 27.58
N PRO A 91 -7.01 -4.28 28.32
CA PRO A 91 -8.40 -4.64 28.52
C PRO A 91 -9.28 -3.51 29.07
N SER A 92 -8.72 -2.65 29.92
CA SER A 92 -9.43 -1.49 30.48
C SER A 92 -9.91 -0.49 29.42
N GLU A 93 -9.13 -0.23 28.37
CA GLU A 93 -9.54 0.67 27.27
C GLU A 93 -10.65 0.05 26.42
N VAL A 94 -10.66 -1.27 26.27
CA VAL A 94 -11.72 -1.99 25.58
C VAL A 94 -13.02 -1.96 26.40
N PHE A 95 -12.93 -2.23 27.71
CA PHE A 95 -14.11 -2.25 28.58
C PHE A 95 -14.77 -0.89 28.78
N LYS A 96 -14.03 0.22 28.67
CA LYS A 96 -14.59 1.59 28.72
C LYS A 96 -15.66 1.85 27.66
N GLN A 97 -15.64 1.11 26.55
CA GLN A 97 -16.63 1.26 25.46
C GLN A 97 -17.97 0.60 25.78
N PHE A 98 -18.04 -0.24 26.81
CA PHE A 98 -19.25 -0.97 27.20
C PHE A 98 -19.86 -0.37 28.47
N SER A 99 -21.18 -0.41 28.57
CA SER A 99 -21.87 -0.04 29.81
C SER A 99 -21.66 -1.11 30.90
N PRO A 100 -21.72 -0.74 32.19
CA PRO A 100 -21.64 -1.71 33.28
C PRO A 100 -22.66 -2.85 33.15
N SER A 101 -23.88 -2.55 32.73
CA SER A 101 -24.95 -3.55 32.56
C SER A 101 -24.65 -4.58 31.46
N GLU A 102 -24.02 -4.18 30.35
CA GLU A 102 -23.61 -5.09 29.28
C GLU A 102 -22.50 -6.05 29.76
N ILE A 103 -21.55 -5.52 30.53
CA ILE A 103 -20.46 -6.31 31.12
C ILE A 103 -21.03 -7.33 32.11
N GLU A 104 -21.92 -6.90 33.00
CA GLU A 104 -22.58 -7.79 33.97
C GLU A 104 -23.38 -8.90 33.28
N ALA A 105 -24.14 -8.57 32.24
CA ALA A 105 -24.90 -9.54 31.45
C ALA A 105 -23.98 -10.59 30.80
N TYR A 106 -22.85 -10.15 30.25
CA TYR A 106 -21.85 -11.04 29.66
C TYR A 106 -21.20 -11.96 30.70
N LEU A 107 -20.85 -11.44 31.88
CA LEU A 107 -20.33 -12.24 32.99
C LEU A 107 -21.32 -13.28 33.48
N LEU A 108 -22.62 -12.94 33.56
CA LEU A 108 -23.67 -13.90 33.90
C LEU A 108 -23.78 -15.04 32.88
N LYS A 109 -23.66 -14.73 31.59
CA LYS A 109 -23.65 -15.74 30.52
C LYS A 109 -22.46 -16.70 30.67
N LEU A 110 -21.25 -16.17 30.87
CA LEU A 110 -20.04 -16.98 31.06
C LEU A 110 -20.12 -17.89 32.30
N LYS A 111 -20.67 -17.39 33.41
CA LYS A 111 -20.87 -18.19 34.63
C LYS A 111 -21.81 -19.37 34.38
N LYS A 112 -22.89 -19.19 33.63
CA LYS A 112 -23.84 -20.26 33.27
C LYS A 112 -23.20 -21.31 32.36
N GLU A 113 -22.40 -20.87 31.38
CA GLU A 113 -21.68 -21.78 30.47
C GLU A 113 -20.63 -22.62 31.22
N ASN A 114 -19.94 -22.04 32.21
CA ASN A 114 -18.98 -22.75 33.04
C ASN A 114 -19.62 -23.68 34.08
N GLN A 115 -20.88 -23.48 34.45
CA GLN A 115 -21.64 -24.37 35.35
C GLN A 115 -22.32 -25.53 34.61
N SER A 116 -22.41 -25.43 33.28
CA SER A 116 -23.01 -26.46 32.42
C SER A 116 -21.97 -27.40 31.77
N LYS A 117 -20.70 -27.26 32.16
CA LYS A 117 -19.57 -28.15 31.83
C LYS A 117 -19.16 -28.91 33.08
#